data_AF-A0A3M0Y342-F1
#
_entry.id   AF-A0A3M0Y342-F1
#
_cell.length_a   1.000
_cell.length_b   1.000
_cell.length_c   1.000
_cell.angle_alpha   90.00
_cell.angle_beta   90.00
_cell.angle_gamma   90.00
#
_symmetry.space_group_name_H-M   'P 1'
#
loop_
_entity.id
_entity.type
_entity.pdbx_description
1 polymer ?
#
loop_
_entity_poly.entity_id
_entity_poly.type
_entity_poly.pdbx_seq_one_letter_code
_entity_poly.pdbx_strand_id
1 'polypeptide(L)'
;GQGEAAAAIRALLAGGALCEPGAARRLQDPLSLRCIAPVHGALRAAIAFAEPALAAELNGDSSNPVVLPEEGALGGGTILSTANFHTPLVAIAFDALSQACAQVAHLALARASKLLSAPLSDLPATLSPRGTTRSGFAPALKPVEALVAEIEHLALPVRGGTSVSADGVEDHMTHAPLAVHKLAQIVQRLRLVLAVELMIAAQAVDLRGPVRLGFATAAIHAAVRRVVPPLDDDRPLSADIMHLEATLLADGALLRTIDAALGA
;
A
#
# COMPACT_ATOMS: atom_id res chain seq x y z
N GLY A 1 3.27 -9.22 -11.79
CA GLY A 1 3.67 -9.00 -10.38
C GLY A 1 5.10 -8.49 -10.22
N GLN A 2 6.07 -9.35 -9.88
CA GLN A 2 7.44 -8.91 -9.50
C GLN A 2 8.20 -8.20 -10.63
N GLY A 3 8.09 -8.68 -11.87
CA GLY A 3 8.72 -8.04 -13.03
C GLY A 3 8.26 -6.60 -13.23
N GLU A 4 6.95 -6.34 -13.12
CA GLU A 4 6.36 -4.99 -13.18
C GLU A 4 6.86 -4.11 -12.03
N ALA A 5 6.89 -4.63 -10.80
CA ALA A 5 7.40 -3.87 -9.65
C ALA A 5 8.88 -3.48 -9.85
N ALA A 6 9.72 -4.40 -10.35
CA ALA A 6 11.11 -4.12 -10.66
C ALA A 6 11.25 -3.09 -11.79
N ALA A 7 10.43 -3.18 -12.84
CA ALA A 7 10.41 -2.20 -13.92
C ALA A 7 10.02 -0.79 -13.43
N ALA A 8 8.98 -0.70 -12.61
CA ALA A 8 8.54 0.56 -12.01
C ALA A 8 9.63 1.20 -11.15
N ILE A 9 10.30 0.43 -10.29
CA ILE A 9 11.42 0.94 -9.47
C ILE A 9 12.55 1.47 -10.34
N ARG A 10 12.92 0.75 -11.41
CA ARG A 10 13.96 1.22 -12.35
C ARG A 10 13.56 2.53 -13.04
N ALA A 11 12.30 2.64 -13.47
CA ALA A 11 11.79 3.87 -14.07
C ALA A 11 11.86 5.05 -13.08
N LEU A 12 11.48 4.84 -11.82
CA LEU A 12 11.52 5.89 -10.79
C LEU A 12 12.94 6.40 -10.48
N LEU A 13 13.94 5.51 -10.59
CA LEU A 13 15.34 5.82 -10.31
C LEU A 13 16.12 6.33 -11.54
N ALA A 14 15.55 6.21 -12.74
CA ALA A 14 16.20 6.59 -13.99
C ALA A 14 16.66 8.05 -13.97
N GLY A 15 17.87 8.30 -14.48
CA GLY A 15 18.54 9.60 -14.46
C GLY A 15 19.28 9.94 -13.14
N GLY A 16 19.10 9.12 -12.10
CA GLY A 16 19.74 9.31 -10.81
C GLY A 16 21.17 8.75 -10.73
N ALA A 17 21.97 9.25 -9.79
CA ALA A 17 23.33 8.77 -9.54
C ALA A 17 23.39 7.29 -9.12
N LEU A 18 22.32 6.73 -8.55
CA LEU A 18 22.26 5.33 -8.13
C LEU A 18 22.24 4.34 -9.31
N CYS A 19 21.94 4.80 -10.52
CA CYS A 19 21.96 3.97 -11.73
C CYS A 19 23.34 3.93 -12.41
N GLU A 20 24.30 4.72 -11.94
CA GLU A 20 25.63 4.79 -12.53
C GLU A 20 26.50 3.57 -12.12
N PRO A 21 27.40 3.10 -13.01
CA PRO A 21 28.35 2.04 -12.67
C PRO A 21 29.18 2.39 -11.43
N GLY A 22 29.30 1.46 -10.49
CA GLY A 22 30.07 1.65 -9.26
C GLY A 22 29.35 2.42 -8.14
N ALA A 23 28.09 2.81 -8.32
CA ALA A 23 27.30 3.50 -7.28
C ALA A 23 26.97 2.62 -6.05
N ALA A 24 27.12 1.30 -6.16
CA ALA A 24 26.85 0.36 -5.07
C ALA A 24 27.81 0.59 -3.89
N ARG A 25 27.24 0.85 -2.70
CA ARG A 25 28.02 1.13 -1.47
C ARG A 25 28.26 -0.11 -0.60
N ARG A 26 27.50 -1.18 -0.83
CA ARG A 26 27.49 -2.40 -0.01
C ARG A 26 27.39 -3.61 -0.91
N LEU A 27 27.93 -4.74 -0.44
CA LEU A 27 27.76 -6.03 -1.12
C LEU A 27 26.29 -6.46 -1.14
N GLN A 28 25.56 -6.18 -0.06
CA GLN A 28 24.13 -6.46 0.06
C GLN A 28 23.43 -5.34 0.83
N ASP A 29 22.29 -4.90 0.32
CA ASP A 29 21.37 -4.02 1.04
C ASP A 29 20.47 -4.82 1.99
N PRO A 30 19.96 -4.19 3.07
CA PRO A 30 18.90 -4.75 3.90
C PRO A 30 17.71 -5.26 3.08
N LEU A 31 17.05 -6.33 3.56
CA LEU A 31 15.91 -6.95 2.87
C LEU A 31 14.78 -5.96 2.59
N SER A 32 14.58 -4.95 3.44
CA SER A 32 13.55 -3.93 3.23
C SER A 32 13.76 -3.09 1.95
N LEU A 33 15.00 -3.02 1.45
CA LEU A 33 15.37 -2.37 0.19
C LEU A 33 15.51 -3.39 -0.95
N ARG A 34 16.12 -4.54 -0.67
CA ARG A 34 16.39 -5.57 -1.68
C ARG A 34 15.14 -6.34 -2.12
N CYS A 35 14.16 -6.48 -1.23
CA CYS A 35 12.93 -7.23 -1.47
C CYS A 35 11.72 -6.34 -1.84
N ILE A 36 11.93 -5.08 -2.24
CA ILE A 36 10.83 -4.21 -2.69
C ILE A 36 10.10 -4.86 -3.88
N ALA A 37 10.83 -5.30 -4.91
CA ALA A 37 10.22 -5.91 -6.09
C ALA A 37 9.37 -7.17 -5.80
N PRO A 38 9.85 -8.19 -5.07
CA PRO A 38 9.02 -9.35 -4.75
C PRO A 38 7.82 -9.01 -3.86
N VAL A 39 7.96 -8.16 -2.84
CA VAL A 39 6.85 -7.80 -1.93
C VAL A 39 5.78 -6.98 -2.66
N HIS A 40 6.17 -5.93 -3.40
CA HIS A 40 5.22 -5.16 -4.20
C HIS A 40 4.67 -5.98 -5.38
N GLY A 41 5.43 -6.95 -5.87
CA GLY A 41 4.98 -7.91 -6.87
C GLY A 41 3.88 -8.83 -6.36
N ALA A 42 3.95 -9.26 -5.10
CA ALA A 42 2.91 -10.03 -4.43
C ALA A 42 1.62 -9.20 -4.24
N LEU A 43 1.75 -7.91 -3.88
CA LEU A 43 0.60 -6.99 -3.85
C LEU A 43 -0.08 -6.90 -5.22
N ARG A 44 0.69 -6.69 -6.29
CA ARG A 44 0.15 -6.65 -7.66
C ARG A 44 -0.57 -7.95 -8.03
N ALA A 45 -0.01 -9.09 -7.65
CA ALA A 45 -0.65 -10.39 -7.89
C ALA A 45 -1.96 -10.54 -7.10
N ALA A 46 -2.02 -10.07 -5.85
CA ALA A 46 -3.23 -10.11 -5.05
C ALA A 46 -4.33 -9.17 -5.60
N ILE A 47 -3.95 -7.99 -6.12
CA ILE A 47 -4.87 -7.10 -6.84
C ILE A 47 -5.43 -7.81 -8.08
N ALA A 48 -4.55 -8.38 -8.92
CA ALA A 48 -4.95 -9.11 -10.12
C ALA A 48 -5.82 -10.35 -9.84
N PHE A 49 -5.75 -10.89 -8.62
CA PHE A 49 -6.65 -11.97 -8.16
C PHE A 49 -8.02 -11.43 -7.71
N ALA A 50 -8.05 -10.28 -7.03
CA ALA A 50 -9.28 -9.65 -6.54
C ALA A 50 -10.11 -8.97 -7.63
N GLU A 51 -9.47 -8.40 -8.66
CA GLU A 51 -10.13 -7.72 -9.77
C GLU A 51 -11.17 -8.58 -10.50
N PRO A 52 -10.85 -9.78 -11.03
CA PRO A 52 -11.83 -10.59 -11.73
C PRO A 52 -12.93 -11.11 -10.79
N ALA A 53 -12.60 -11.38 -9.52
CA ALA A 53 -13.58 -11.79 -8.51
C ALA A 53 -14.63 -10.69 -8.29
N LEU A 54 -14.20 -9.44 -8.12
CA LEU A 54 -15.11 -8.31 -7.97
C LEU A 54 -15.84 -7.97 -9.28
N ALA A 55 -15.15 -8.04 -10.42
CA ALA A 55 -15.74 -7.72 -11.72
C ALA A 55 -16.89 -8.67 -12.06
N ALA A 56 -16.79 -9.95 -11.70
CA ALA A 56 -17.88 -10.90 -11.87
C ALA A 56 -19.14 -10.47 -11.09
N GLU A 57 -18.99 -10.06 -9.83
CA GLU A 57 -20.12 -9.61 -9.00
C GLU A 57 -20.71 -8.26 -9.47
N LEU A 58 -19.87 -7.34 -9.93
CA LEU A 58 -20.33 -6.03 -10.41
C LEU A 58 -21.11 -6.11 -11.74
N ASN A 59 -20.82 -7.11 -12.58
CA ASN A 59 -21.46 -7.29 -13.88
C ASN A 59 -22.46 -8.46 -13.90
N GLY A 60 -22.59 -9.18 -12.79
CA GLY A 60 -23.45 -10.35 -12.66
C GLY A 60 -24.83 -10.02 -12.11
N ASP A 61 -25.75 -10.98 -12.22
CA ASP A 61 -27.04 -10.94 -11.55
C ASP A 61 -26.96 -11.78 -10.26
N SER A 62 -26.84 -11.11 -9.12
CA SER A 62 -26.80 -11.72 -7.79
C SER A 62 -28.19 -12.05 -7.23
N SER A 63 -29.26 -11.89 -8.02
CA SER A 63 -30.63 -12.14 -7.57
C SER A 63 -30.95 -13.62 -7.48
N ASN A 64 -32.02 -13.93 -6.73
CA ASN A 64 -32.66 -15.22 -6.69
C ASN A 64 -34.17 -15.03 -6.46
N PRO A 65 -35.06 -15.62 -7.28
CA PRO A 65 -34.76 -16.40 -8.48
C PRO A 65 -34.38 -15.52 -9.68
N VAL A 66 -33.71 -16.10 -10.66
CA VAL A 66 -33.43 -15.46 -11.95
C VAL A 66 -34.51 -15.84 -12.95
N VAL A 67 -35.01 -14.85 -13.70
CA VAL A 67 -35.98 -15.04 -14.80
C VAL A 67 -35.24 -15.09 -16.13
N LEU A 68 -35.29 -16.23 -16.82
CA LEU A 68 -34.76 -16.38 -18.16
C LEU A 68 -35.87 -16.11 -19.18
N PRO A 69 -35.79 -15.03 -19.97
CA PRO A 69 -36.81 -14.70 -20.96
C PRO A 69 -36.93 -15.80 -22.04
N GLU A 70 -38.08 -15.83 -22.73
CA GLU A 70 -38.27 -16.73 -23.88
C GLU A 70 -37.30 -16.41 -25.03
N GLU A 71 -37.05 -15.13 -25.27
CA GLU A 71 -36.11 -14.64 -26.28
C GLU A 71 -34.71 -14.43 -25.69
N GLY A 72 -33.66 -14.99 -26.32
CA GLY A 72 -32.27 -14.82 -25.89
C GLY A 72 -31.40 -16.07 -26.05
N ALA A 73 -30.09 -15.96 -25.77
CA ALA A 73 -29.12 -17.05 -25.96
C ALA A 73 -29.37 -18.28 -25.06
N LEU A 74 -30.08 -18.08 -23.94
CA LEU A 74 -30.45 -19.11 -22.98
C LEU A 74 -31.93 -19.53 -23.11
N GLY A 75 -32.58 -19.18 -24.22
CA GLY A 75 -34.04 -19.23 -24.44
C GLY A 75 -34.77 -20.34 -23.68
N GLY A 76 -35.79 -19.97 -22.90
CA GLY A 76 -36.52 -20.95 -22.11
C GLY A 76 -37.72 -20.46 -21.29
N GLY A 77 -37.98 -19.15 -21.17
CA GLY A 77 -39.17 -18.65 -20.44
C GLY A 77 -39.30 -19.22 -19.02
N THR A 78 -38.17 -19.42 -18.33
CA THR A 78 -38.09 -20.23 -17.11
C THR A 78 -37.61 -19.39 -15.93
N ILE A 79 -38.14 -19.67 -14.75
CA ILE A 79 -37.69 -19.11 -13.48
C ILE A 79 -36.75 -20.14 -12.82
N LEU A 80 -35.50 -19.75 -12.58
CA LEU A 80 -34.49 -20.61 -11.96
C LEU A 80 -34.13 -20.11 -10.57
N SER A 81 -34.13 -21.01 -9.59
CA SER A 81 -33.52 -20.76 -8.30
C SER A 81 -31.99 -20.78 -8.46
N THR A 82 -31.31 -19.77 -7.94
CA THR A 82 -29.85 -19.59 -8.05
C THR A 82 -29.24 -19.35 -6.67
N ALA A 83 -27.91 -19.49 -6.61
CA ALA A 83 -27.11 -19.16 -5.44
C ALA A 83 -26.15 -17.99 -5.73
N ASN A 84 -26.46 -17.14 -6.73
CA ASN A 84 -25.56 -16.09 -7.22
C ASN A 84 -25.29 -15.00 -6.18
N PHE A 85 -26.12 -14.88 -5.13
CA PHE A 85 -25.89 -14.00 -3.98
C PHE A 85 -24.73 -14.48 -3.08
N HIS A 86 -24.18 -15.68 -3.30
CA HIS A 86 -23.15 -16.27 -2.46
C HIS A 86 -21.75 -16.04 -3.03
N THR A 87 -20.95 -15.19 -2.38
CA THR A 87 -19.70 -14.63 -2.95
C THR A 87 -18.42 -15.07 -2.22
N PRO A 88 -18.07 -16.37 -2.17
CA PRO A 88 -16.91 -16.85 -1.41
C PRO A 88 -15.58 -16.38 -2.00
N LEU A 89 -15.50 -16.24 -3.33
CA LEU A 89 -14.28 -15.81 -4.00
C LEU A 89 -13.92 -14.36 -3.65
N VAL A 90 -14.91 -13.48 -3.48
CA VAL A 90 -14.68 -12.11 -2.99
C VAL A 90 -14.05 -12.12 -1.61
N ALA A 91 -14.57 -12.91 -0.67
CA ALA A 91 -13.99 -13.01 0.68
C ALA A 91 -12.52 -13.46 0.64
N ILE A 92 -12.24 -14.56 -0.08
CA ILE A 92 -10.89 -15.12 -0.20
C ILE A 92 -9.92 -14.13 -0.86
N ALA A 93 -10.34 -13.49 -1.96
CA ALA A 93 -9.48 -12.59 -2.70
C ALA A 93 -9.16 -11.29 -1.93
N PHE A 94 -10.14 -10.75 -1.20
CA PHE A 94 -9.93 -9.55 -0.38
C PHE A 94 -9.11 -9.83 0.88
N ASP A 95 -9.21 -11.02 1.48
CA ASP A 95 -8.30 -11.43 2.55
C ASP A 95 -6.86 -11.62 2.04
N ALA A 96 -6.67 -12.23 0.87
CA ALA A 96 -5.35 -12.34 0.25
C ALA A 96 -4.74 -10.95 -0.05
N LEU A 97 -5.56 -10.01 -0.54
CA LEU A 97 -5.15 -8.63 -0.75
C LEU A 97 -4.80 -7.92 0.57
N SER A 98 -5.58 -8.14 1.63
CA SER A 98 -5.32 -7.61 2.97
C SER A 98 -3.96 -8.07 3.51
N GLN A 99 -3.62 -9.35 3.35
CA GLN A 99 -2.31 -9.89 3.73
C GLN A 99 -1.17 -9.27 2.92
N ALA A 100 -1.37 -9.06 1.61
CA ALA A 100 -0.35 -8.42 0.78
C ALA A 100 -0.12 -6.95 1.19
N CYS A 101 -1.17 -6.22 1.56
CA CYS A 101 -1.04 -4.86 2.12
C CYS A 101 -0.24 -4.86 3.44
N ALA A 102 -0.45 -5.84 4.33
CA ALA A 102 0.31 -5.97 5.56
C ALA A 102 1.81 -6.15 5.31
N GLN A 103 2.20 -6.98 4.34
CA GLN A 103 3.60 -7.16 3.93
C GLN A 103 4.25 -5.84 3.49
N VAL A 104 3.51 -5.01 2.74
CA VAL A 104 3.99 -3.68 2.31
C VAL A 104 4.15 -2.75 3.50
N ALA A 105 3.22 -2.77 4.46
CA ALA A 105 3.28 -1.95 5.68
C ALA A 105 4.53 -2.27 6.52
N HIS A 106 4.85 -3.55 6.73
CA HIS A 106 6.09 -3.96 7.40
C HIS A 106 7.33 -3.49 6.65
N LEU A 107 7.33 -3.63 5.32
CA LEU A 107 8.46 -3.23 4.51
C LEU A 107 8.71 -1.71 4.60
N ALA A 108 7.64 -0.92 4.58
CA ALA A 108 7.68 0.55 4.75
C ALA A 108 8.22 0.96 6.13
N LEU A 109 7.69 0.39 7.21
CA LEU A 109 8.21 0.61 8.56
C LEU A 109 9.69 0.24 8.67
N ALA A 110 10.08 -0.91 8.10
CA ALA A 110 11.47 -1.35 8.11
C ALA A 110 12.37 -0.36 7.36
N ARG A 111 11.99 0.12 6.16
CA ARG A 111 12.76 1.13 5.41
C ARG A 111 12.86 2.46 6.17
N ALA A 112 11.76 2.94 6.74
CA ALA A 112 11.75 4.15 7.57
C ALA A 112 12.73 4.01 8.75
N SER A 113 12.68 2.90 9.49
CA SER A 113 13.60 2.60 10.59
C SER A 113 15.07 2.57 10.14
N LYS A 114 15.37 1.99 8.97
CA LYS A 114 16.74 1.99 8.42
C LYS A 114 17.26 3.39 8.09
N LEU A 115 16.40 4.29 7.62
CA LEU A 115 16.78 5.68 7.36
C LEU A 115 17.08 6.45 8.65
N LEU A 116 16.40 6.16 9.75
CA LEU A 116 16.67 6.81 11.05
C LEU A 116 17.91 6.28 11.76
N SER A 117 18.43 5.12 11.34
CA SER A 117 19.59 4.47 11.94
C SER A 117 20.88 5.00 11.32
N ALA A 118 21.70 5.73 12.09
CA ALA A 118 22.97 6.27 11.59
C ALA A 118 23.92 5.20 11.01
N PRO A 119 24.13 4.03 11.67
CA PRO A 119 24.99 2.97 11.12
C PRO A 119 24.49 2.36 9.80
N LEU A 120 23.19 2.46 9.52
CA LEU A 120 22.58 1.84 8.34
C LEU A 120 22.31 2.86 7.22
N SER A 121 22.14 4.13 7.57
CA SER A 121 21.87 5.21 6.63
C SER A 121 23.11 6.01 6.25
N ASP A 122 24.16 6.06 7.07
CA ASP A 122 25.26 7.01 6.94
C ASP A 122 24.77 8.47 6.99
N LEU A 123 23.72 8.74 7.77
CA LEU A 123 23.12 10.05 8.03
C LEU A 123 23.09 10.32 9.54
N PRO A 124 22.85 11.57 9.98
CA PRO A 124 22.63 11.87 11.39
C PRO A 124 21.55 10.98 12.00
N ALA A 125 21.77 10.52 13.23
CA ALA A 125 20.82 9.67 13.94
C ALA A 125 19.44 10.35 14.00
N THR A 126 18.37 9.58 13.76
CA THR A 126 16.98 10.06 13.75
C THR A 126 16.66 11.13 12.71
N LEU A 127 17.61 11.40 11.78
CA LEU A 127 17.54 12.47 10.77
C LEU A 127 17.38 13.88 11.37
N SER A 128 17.97 14.13 12.55
CA SER A 128 18.07 15.46 13.15
C SER A 128 19.32 16.19 12.65
N PRO A 129 19.20 17.41 12.08
CA PRO A 129 20.36 18.23 11.72
C PRO A 129 21.03 18.90 12.93
N ARG A 130 20.36 18.93 14.09
CA ARG A 130 20.82 19.61 15.32
C ARG A 130 21.53 18.67 16.31
N GLY A 131 21.86 17.46 15.89
CA GLY A 131 22.56 16.46 16.71
C GLY A 131 21.62 15.67 17.63
N THR A 132 22.19 15.07 18.69
CA THR A 132 21.54 14.04 19.53
C THR A 132 20.63 14.59 20.62
N THR A 133 20.57 15.91 20.82
CA THR A 133 19.69 16.57 21.78
C THR A 133 18.26 16.76 21.28
N ARG A 134 18.00 16.32 20.04
CA ARG A 134 16.70 16.34 19.36
C ARG A 134 16.27 14.94 18.98
N SER A 135 14.97 14.74 18.98
CA SER A 135 14.35 13.44 18.70
C SER A 135 14.21 13.18 17.20
N GLY A 136 14.18 14.23 16.38
CA GLY A 136 14.00 14.14 14.95
C GLY A 136 12.73 13.35 14.61
N PHE A 137 12.86 12.36 13.72
CA PHE A 137 11.74 11.51 13.31
C PHE A 137 11.53 10.27 14.18
N ALA A 138 12.39 10.01 15.18
CA ALA A 138 12.26 8.79 15.99
C ALA A 138 10.88 8.64 16.67
N PRO A 139 10.26 9.70 17.22
CA PRO A 139 8.91 9.59 17.79
C PRO A 139 7.84 9.19 16.79
N ALA A 140 8.01 9.51 15.49
CA ALA A 140 7.05 9.17 14.44
C ALA A 140 6.97 7.66 14.19
N LEU A 141 7.98 6.87 14.56
CA LEU A 141 7.92 5.42 14.39
C LEU A 141 6.93 4.74 15.34
N LYS A 142 6.66 5.30 16.52
CA LYS A 142 5.71 4.72 17.48
C LYS A 142 4.28 4.62 16.93
N PRO A 143 3.67 5.71 16.38
CA PRO A 143 2.37 5.58 15.75
C PRO A 143 2.42 4.72 14.48
N VAL A 144 3.54 4.68 13.74
CA VAL A 144 3.68 3.77 12.58
C VAL A 144 3.68 2.31 13.02
N GLU A 145 4.38 1.95 14.08
CA GLU A 145 4.37 0.59 14.67
C GLU A 145 2.96 0.21 15.10
N ALA A 146 2.23 1.12 15.77
CA ALA A 146 0.83 0.90 16.14
C ALA A 146 -0.07 0.67 14.90
N LEU A 147 0.06 1.50 13.87
CA LEU A 147 -0.67 1.35 12.62
C LEU A 147 -0.37 0.03 11.91
N VAL A 148 0.90 -0.40 11.89
CA VAL A 148 1.30 -1.69 11.32
C VAL A 148 0.69 -2.85 12.11
N ALA A 149 0.70 -2.80 13.44
CA ALA A 149 0.05 -3.82 14.27
C ALA A 149 -1.47 -3.89 14.03
N GLU A 150 -2.14 -2.74 13.85
CA GLU A 150 -3.56 -2.72 13.47
C GLU A 150 -3.79 -3.32 12.07
N ILE A 151 -2.91 -3.01 11.10
CA ILE A 151 -2.96 -3.61 9.76
C ILE A 151 -2.78 -5.13 9.84
N GLU A 152 -1.83 -5.64 10.63
CA GLU A 152 -1.63 -7.08 10.84
C GLU A 152 -2.90 -7.76 11.39
N HIS A 153 -3.51 -7.15 12.41
CA HIS A 153 -4.74 -7.67 12.99
C HIS A 153 -5.89 -7.71 11.98
N LEU A 154 -6.07 -6.63 11.22
CA LEU A 154 -7.09 -6.55 10.17
C LEU A 154 -6.81 -7.49 9.00
N ALA A 155 -5.54 -7.85 8.75
CA ALA A 155 -5.16 -8.76 7.68
C ALA A 155 -5.43 -10.24 7.99
N LEU A 156 -5.84 -10.57 9.22
CA LEU A 156 -6.31 -11.92 9.55
C LEU A 156 -7.55 -12.26 8.71
N PRO A 157 -7.62 -13.44 8.09
CA PRO A 157 -8.77 -13.80 7.25
C PRO A 157 -10.10 -13.73 7.98
N VAL A 158 -11.16 -13.34 7.28
CA VAL A 158 -12.51 -13.58 7.81
C VAL A 158 -12.72 -15.09 7.94
N ARG A 159 -13.41 -15.49 9.01
CA ARG A 159 -13.77 -16.90 9.15
C ARG A 159 -14.96 -17.17 8.24
N GLY A 160 -14.77 -17.98 7.20
CA GLY A 160 -15.90 -18.70 6.60
C GLY A 160 -16.51 -19.62 7.65
N GLY A 161 -17.83 -19.83 7.61
CA GLY A 161 -18.47 -20.57 8.68
C GLY A 161 -19.88 -21.07 8.38
N THR A 162 -20.30 -21.99 9.23
CA THR A 162 -21.67 -22.49 9.29
C THR A 162 -22.57 -21.40 9.87
N SER A 163 -23.68 -21.15 9.20
CA SER A 163 -24.78 -20.32 9.71
C SER A 163 -25.91 -21.25 10.17
N VAL A 164 -26.73 -20.79 11.12
CA VAL A 164 -27.95 -21.52 11.55
C VAL A 164 -29.21 -20.74 11.19
N SER A 165 -29.06 -19.75 10.31
CA SER A 165 -30.14 -18.89 9.84
C SER A 165 -31.15 -19.67 9.02
N ALA A 166 -32.39 -19.16 8.98
CA ALA A 166 -33.50 -19.77 8.25
C ALA A 166 -33.70 -21.27 8.58
N ASP A 167 -33.63 -21.64 9.86
CA ASP A 167 -33.79 -23.02 10.33
C ASP A 167 -32.84 -24.03 9.64
N GLY A 168 -31.60 -23.59 9.40
CA GLY A 168 -30.58 -24.41 8.75
C GLY A 168 -30.66 -24.45 7.21
N VAL A 169 -31.52 -23.65 6.58
CA VAL A 169 -31.53 -23.48 5.13
C VAL A 169 -30.34 -22.63 4.66
N GLU A 170 -30.01 -21.57 5.40
CA GLU A 170 -28.84 -20.72 5.13
C GLU A 170 -27.67 -21.18 6.00
N ASP A 171 -27.14 -22.37 5.69
CA ASP A 171 -26.18 -23.07 6.55
C ASP A 171 -24.70 -22.71 6.32
N HIS A 172 -24.40 -21.83 5.37
CA HIS A 172 -23.04 -21.38 5.09
C HIS A 172 -22.97 -19.87 4.79
N MET A 173 -21.94 -19.20 5.32
CA MET A 173 -21.70 -17.78 5.07
C MET A 173 -20.23 -17.45 4.83
N THR A 174 -19.98 -16.44 3.97
CA THR A 174 -18.64 -16.08 3.48
C THR A 174 -18.00 -14.93 4.24
N HIS A 175 -18.80 -14.07 4.87
CA HIS A 175 -18.37 -12.79 5.43
C HIS A 175 -17.67 -11.86 4.43
N ALA A 176 -17.98 -11.95 3.12
CA ALA A 176 -17.39 -11.09 2.09
C ALA A 176 -17.48 -9.58 2.40
N PRO A 177 -18.62 -9.02 2.88
CA PRO A 177 -18.68 -7.60 3.25
C PRO A 177 -17.67 -7.20 4.34
N LEU A 178 -17.41 -8.09 5.30
CA LEU A 178 -16.43 -7.85 6.36
C LEU A 178 -14.99 -7.88 5.79
N ALA A 179 -14.68 -8.79 4.87
CA ALA A 179 -13.38 -8.84 4.20
C ALA A 179 -13.09 -7.53 3.44
N VAL A 180 -14.09 -7.01 2.71
CA VAL A 180 -14.00 -5.72 2.00
C VAL A 180 -13.84 -4.55 2.98
N HIS A 181 -14.62 -4.53 4.07
CA HIS A 181 -14.55 -3.46 5.06
C HIS A 181 -13.18 -3.39 5.74
N LYS A 182 -12.63 -4.54 6.13
CA LYS A 182 -11.28 -4.64 6.74
C LYS A 182 -10.21 -4.14 5.78
N LEU A 183 -10.29 -4.47 4.49
CA LEU A 183 -9.34 -3.96 3.49
C LEU A 183 -9.39 -2.44 3.38
N ALA A 184 -10.59 -1.83 3.39
CA ALA A 184 -10.71 -0.37 3.35
C ALA A 184 -10.02 0.29 4.56
N GLN A 185 -10.18 -0.29 5.75
CA GLN A 185 -9.50 0.14 6.98
C GLN A 185 -7.97 -0.02 6.91
N ILE A 186 -7.49 -1.10 6.29
CA ILE A 186 -6.06 -1.33 6.03
C ILE A 186 -5.49 -0.26 5.11
N VAL A 187 -6.17 0.05 4.00
CA VAL A 187 -5.70 1.04 3.02
C VAL A 187 -5.57 2.42 3.67
N GLN A 188 -6.54 2.83 4.50
CA GLN A 188 -6.46 4.10 5.24
C GLN A 188 -5.22 4.18 6.13
N ARG A 189 -4.92 3.13 6.89
CA ARG A 189 -3.73 3.07 7.77
C ARG A 189 -2.43 3.01 6.98
N LEU A 190 -2.42 2.24 5.90
CA LEU A 190 -1.25 2.10 5.04
C LEU A 190 -0.86 3.46 4.44
N ARG A 191 -1.82 4.31 4.06
CA ARG A 191 -1.50 5.67 3.60
C ARG A 191 -0.78 6.49 4.67
N LEU A 192 -1.17 6.41 5.93
CA LEU A 192 -0.46 7.09 7.03
C LEU A 192 0.95 6.56 7.23
N VAL A 193 1.15 5.23 7.14
CA VAL A 193 2.48 4.60 7.17
C VAL A 193 3.35 5.14 6.03
N LEU A 194 2.81 5.19 4.81
CA LEU A 194 3.51 5.70 3.63
C LEU A 194 3.77 7.21 3.70
N ALA A 195 2.87 7.98 4.32
CA ALA A 195 3.07 9.42 4.53
C ALA A 195 4.29 9.69 5.42
N VAL A 196 4.41 8.96 6.53
CA VAL A 196 5.59 9.04 7.41
C VAL A 196 6.85 8.59 6.68
N GLU A 197 6.80 7.49 5.92
CA GLU A 197 7.93 7.03 5.12
C GLU A 197 8.39 8.10 4.11
N LEU A 198 7.46 8.76 3.41
CA LEU A 198 7.77 9.83 2.46
C LEU A 198 8.43 11.04 3.14
N MET A 199 7.94 11.46 4.31
CA MET A 199 8.54 12.54 5.09
C MET A 199 9.98 12.20 5.51
N ILE A 200 10.19 10.98 6.01
CA ILE A 200 11.51 10.48 6.41
C ILE A 200 12.45 10.39 5.20
N ALA A 201 11.98 9.86 4.08
CA ALA A 201 12.77 9.77 2.85
C ALA A 201 13.15 11.15 2.31
N ALA A 202 12.23 12.10 2.29
CA ALA A 202 12.52 13.46 1.86
C ALA A 202 13.55 14.15 2.78
N GLN A 203 13.43 13.96 4.10
CA GLN A 203 14.42 14.47 5.06
C GLN A 203 15.80 13.82 4.83
N ALA A 204 15.84 12.52 4.56
CA ALA A 204 17.09 11.81 4.31
C ALA A 204 17.78 12.31 3.03
N VAL A 205 17.01 12.66 1.99
CA VAL A 205 17.53 13.31 0.78
C VAL A 205 18.13 14.67 1.12
N ASP A 206 17.43 15.52 1.87
CA ASP A 206 17.93 16.86 2.22
C ASP A 206 19.25 16.79 2.99
N LEU A 207 19.33 15.88 3.97
CA LEU A 207 20.52 15.69 4.79
C LEU A 207 21.69 15.02 4.05
N ARG A 208 21.42 14.30 2.96
CA ARG A 208 22.48 13.74 2.12
C ARG A 208 23.26 14.84 1.39
N GLY A 209 22.66 16.02 1.20
CA GLY A 209 23.23 17.12 0.42
C GLY A 209 23.02 16.93 -1.08
N PRO A 210 23.87 17.51 -1.95
CA PRO A 210 23.65 17.53 -3.39
C PRO A 210 23.76 16.11 -3.98
N VAL A 211 22.63 15.41 -4.08
CA VAL A 211 22.48 14.11 -4.75
C VAL A 211 21.66 14.29 -6.03
N ARG A 212 22.14 13.69 -7.13
CA ARG A 212 21.34 13.60 -8.35
C ARG A 212 20.30 12.49 -8.19
N LEU A 213 19.08 12.87 -7.86
CA LEU A 213 17.92 11.98 -7.87
C LEU A 213 17.54 11.59 -9.30
N GLY A 214 16.79 10.50 -9.44
CA GLY A 214 16.12 10.19 -10.71
C GLY A 214 14.99 11.16 -11.00
N PHE A 215 14.52 11.22 -12.25
CA PHE A 215 13.52 12.22 -12.66
C PHE A 215 12.24 12.17 -11.81
N ALA A 216 11.67 10.97 -11.64
CA ALA A 216 10.47 10.81 -10.82
C ALA A 216 10.75 10.95 -9.32
N THR A 217 11.89 10.45 -8.83
CA THR A 217 12.24 10.62 -7.40
C THR A 217 12.51 12.09 -7.03
N ALA A 218 13.04 12.90 -7.94
CA ALA A 218 13.15 14.34 -7.80
C ALA A 218 11.77 15.02 -7.74
N ALA A 219 10.85 14.62 -8.63
CA ALA A 219 9.47 15.13 -8.63
C ALA A 219 8.71 14.76 -7.35
N ILE A 220 8.87 13.52 -6.84
CA ILE A 220 8.31 13.06 -5.57
C ILE A 220 8.85 13.90 -4.41
N HIS A 221 10.19 14.08 -4.34
CA HIS A 221 10.81 14.90 -3.29
C HIS A 221 10.28 16.34 -3.30
N ALA A 222 10.22 16.97 -4.49
CA ALA A 222 9.66 18.31 -4.64
C ALA A 222 8.18 18.38 -4.27
N ALA A 223 7.39 17.35 -4.58
CA ALA A 223 5.98 17.27 -4.16
C ALA A 223 5.84 17.21 -2.63
N VAL A 224 6.64 16.38 -1.96
CA VAL A 224 6.68 16.33 -0.49
C VAL A 224 7.05 17.69 0.09
N ARG A 225 8.08 18.35 -0.45
CA ARG A 225 8.57 19.65 0.06
C ARG A 225 7.63 20.83 -0.19
N ARG A 226 6.74 20.74 -1.17
CA ARG A 226 5.63 21.71 -1.35
C ARG A 226 4.56 21.60 -0.26
N VAL A 227 4.43 20.43 0.37
CA VAL A 227 3.39 20.16 1.37
C VAL A 227 3.94 20.24 2.79
N VAL A 228 5.15 19.71 3.01
CA VAL A 228 5.78 19.63 4.32
C VAL A 228 7.21 20.18 4.27
N PRO A 229 7.52 21.25 5.03
CA PRO A 229 8.87 21.78 5.09
C PRO A 229 9.84 20.82 5.81
N PRO A 230 11.16 20.88 5.52
CA PRO A 230 12.16 20.08 6.23
C PRO A 230 12.07 20.21 7.75
N LEU A 231 12.50 19.17 8.46
CA LEU A 231 12.58 19.20 9.92
C LEU A 231 13.96 19.74 10.33
N ASP A 232 14.02 21.02 10.71
CA ASP A 232 15.25 21.63 11.25
C ASP A 232 15.34 21.44 12.78
N ASP A 233 14.34 21.88 13.52
CA ASP A 233 14.18 21.61 14.96
C ASP A 233 12.94 20.74 15.22
N ASP A 234 12.89 20.07 16.36
CA ASP A 234 11.77 19.22 16.78
C ASP A 234 10.46 20.02 16.76
N ARG A 235 9.43 19.47 16.11
CA ARG A 235 8.06 20.00 16.11
C ARG A 235 7.03 18.87 16.14
N PRO A 236 5.78 19.15 16.53
CA PRO A 236 4.69 18.19 16.37
C PRO A 236 4.54 17.75 14.91
N LEU A 237 4.66 16.45 14.63
CA LEU A 237 4.61 15.91 13.26
C LEU A 237 3.20 15.51 12.81
N SER A 238 2.23 15.44 13.73
CA SER A 238 0.89 14.92 13.43
C SER A 238 0.19 15.72 12.32
N ALA A 239 0.26 17.05 12.36
CA ALA A 239 -0.36 17.90 11.34
C ALA A 239 0.30 17.71 9.97
N ASP A 240 1.63 17.61 9.93
CA ASP A 240 2.37 17.36 8.70
C ASP A 240 2.01 16.01 8.07
N ILE A 241 1.91 14.95 8.89
CA ILE A 241 1.55 13.60 8.44
C ILE A 241 0.15 13.61 7.82
N MET A 242 -0.83 14.18 8.54
CA MET A 242 -2.21 14.23 8.06
C MET A 242 -2.34 15.08 6.80
N HIS A 243 -1.64 16.22 6.75
CA HIS A 243 -1.67 17.10 5.59
C HIS A 243 -1.03 16.44 4.36
N LEU A 244 0.09 15.73 4.54
CA LEU A 244 0.75 15.01 3.46
C LEU A 244 -0.08 13.82 2.95
N GLU A 245 -0.67 13.04 3.85
CA GLU A 245 -1.56 11.94 3.48
C GLU A 245 -2.74 12.45 2.62
N ALA A 246 -3.43 13.47 3.12
CA ALA A 246 -4.60 14.03 2.43
C ALA A 246 -4.25 14.65 1.08
N THR A 247 -3.09 15.30 0.96
CA THR A 247 -2.71 16.07 -0.23
C THR A 247 -2.05 15.22 -1.31
N LEU A 248 -1.28 14.19 -0.95
CA LEU A 248 -0.49 13.41 -1.90
C LEU A 248 -0.98 11.97 -2.10
N LEU A 249 -1.61 11.36 -1.08
CA LEU A 249 -1.93 9.93 -1.09
C LEU A 249 -3.43 9.66 -1.27
N ALA A 250 -4.30 10.44 -0.62
CA ALA A 250 -5.73 10.14 -0.58
C ALA A 250 -6.44 10.23 -1.94
N ASP A 251 -6.02 11.15 -2.81
CA ASP A 251 -6.66 11.47 -4.09
C ASP A 251 -5.84 11.06 -5.33
N GLY A 252 -4.70 10.39 -5.12
CA GLY A 252 -3.78 9.99 -6.19
C GLY A 252 -2.92 11.12 -6.77
N ALA A 253 -2.81 12.29 -6.13
CA ALA A 253 -1.95 13.37 -6.61
C ALA A 253 -0.47 12.97 -6.77
N LEU A 254 0.04 12.10 -5.90
CA LEU A 254 1.40 11.57 -6.05
C LEU A 254 1.56 10.72 -7.31
N LEU A 255 0.57 9.90 -7.65
CA LEU A 255 0.60 9.10 -8.88
C LEU A 255 0.63 10.01 -10.11
N ARG A 256 -0.25 11.02 -10.17
CA ARG A 256 -0.24 12.01 -11.26
C ARG A 256 1.10 12.75 -11.36
N THR A 257 1.75 13.03 -10.23
CA THR A 257 3.10 13.63 -10.20
C THR A 257 4.14 12.70 -10.80
N ILE A 258 4.07 11.40 -10.49
CA ILE A 258 4.96 10.38 -11.01
C ILE A 258 4.75 10.20 -12.52
N ASP A 259 3.50 10.07 -12.96
CA ASP A 259 3.14 9.86 -14.37
C ASP A 259 3.63 11.04 -15.23
N ALA A 260 3.37 12.27 -14.78
CA ALA A 260 3.87 13.48 -15.43
C ALA A 260 5.40 13.52 -15.52
N ALA A 261 6.11 13.04 -14.48
CA ALA A 261 7.58 13.00 -14.48
C ALA A 261 8.15 11.89 -15.36
N LEU A 262 7.39 10.81 -15.58
CA LEU A 262 7.75 9.70 -16.46
C LEU A 262 7.27 9.91 -17.92
N GLY A 263 6.45 10.92 -18.18
CA GLY A 263 5.84 11.16 -19.49
C GLY A 263 4.80 10.12 -19.88
N ALA A 264 4.12 9.54 -18.89
CA ALA A 264 3.08 8.52 -19.05
C ALA A 264 1.66 9.11 -19.00
#